data_AF-A0A2N1N3R8-F1
#
_entry.id   AF-A0A2N1N3R8-F1
#
_cell.length_a   1.000
_cell.length_b   1.000
_cell.length_c   1.000
_cell.angle_alpha   90.00
_cell.angle_beta   90.00
_cell.angle_gamma   90.00
#
_symmetry.space_group_name_H-M   'P 1'
#
loop_
_entity.id
_entity.type
_entity.pdbx_description
1 polymer ?
#
loop_
_entity_poly.entity_id
_entity_poly.type
_entity_poly.pdbx_seq_one_letter_code
_entity_poly.pdbx_strand_id
1 'polypeptide(L)'
;MSSQPHFNKHYKSLLDQLPPSMKKDAWLRLTTCKNNPLSEEQARGIHPDIEELLTSNVNRYYKSKNCQKIKIEVNTTSDGSSSDC
;
A
#
# COMPACT_ATOMS: atom_id res chain seq x y z
N MET A 1 22.51 1.49 10.85
CA MET A 1 21.57 2.51 11.34
C MET A 1 20.57 2.77 10.22
N SER A 2 19.33 2.30 10.33
CA SER A 2 18.34 2.50 9.26
C SER A 2 17.82 3.93 9.33
N SER A 3 18.31 4.79 8.44
CA SER A 3 17.86 6.17 8.26
C SER A 3 16.33 6.20 8.15
N GLN A 4 15.67 7.16 8.81
CA GLN A 4 14.24 7.37 8.61
C GLN A 4 13.94 7.55 7.12
N PRO A 5 12.81 7.01 6.62
CA PRO A 5 12.46 7.14 5.22
C PRO A 5 12.23 8.61 4.85
N HIS A 6 13.20 9.20 4.15
CA HIS A 6 13.20 10.61 3.79
C HIS A 6 12.68 10.78 2.35
N PHE A 7 11.37 10.64 2.19
CA PHE A 7 10.72 10.86 0.90
C PHE A 7 10.65 12.34 0.52
N ASN A 8 10.63 12.63 -0.78
CA ASN A 8 10.35 13.97 -1.29
C ASN A 8 8.95 14.44 -0.89
N LYS A 9 8.78 15.75 -0.67
CA LYS A 9 7.49 16.39 -0.41
C LYS A 9 6.47 16.17 -1.54
N HIS A 10 6.94 15.95 -2.78
CA HIS A 10 6.09 15.62 -3.93
C HIS A 10 5.19 14.41 -3.66
N TYR A 11 5.71 13.40 -2.95
CA TYR A 11 4.99 12.17 -2.64
C TYR A 11 4.09 12.26 -1.41
N LYS A 12 3.97 13.43 -0.77
CA LYS A 12 3.22 13.60 0.47
C LYS A 12 1.78 13.10 0.36
N SER A 13 1.09 13.37 -0.75
CA SER A 13 -0.29 12.91 -0.99
C SER A 13 -0.43 11.39 -1.02
N LEU A 14 0.53 10.67 -1.60
CA LEU A 14 0.57 9.20 -1.62
C LEU A 14 0.93 8.64 -0.25
N LEU A 15 1.88 9.28 0.43
CA LEU A 15 2.27 8.88 1.77
C LEU A 15 1.13 9.07 2.77
N ASP A 16 0.36 10.16 2.70
CA ASP A 16 -0.76 10.38 3.63
C ASP A 16 -1.86 9.30 3.50
N GLN A 17 -1.95 8.63 2.34
CA GLN A 17 -2.86 7.51 2.11
C GLN A 17 -2.29 6.15 2.58
N LEU A 18 -0.97 6.03 2.72
CA LEU A 18 -0.31 4.78 3.09
C LEU A 18 -0.11 4.66 4.61
N PRO A 19 -0.28 3.45 5.18
CA PRO A 19 0.09 3.20 6.55
C PRO A 19 1.61 3.26 6.76
N PRO A 20 2.09 3.61 7.98
CA PRO A 20 3.51 3.76 8.28
C PRO A 20 4.36 2.52 7.98
N SER A 21 3.78 1.31 8.08
CA SER A 21 4.46 0.05 7.75
C SER A 21 4.83 -0.04 6.27
N MET A 22 3.92 0.33 5.38
CA MET A 22 4.16 0.29 3.92
C MET A 22 5.16 1.36 3.48
N LYS A 23 5.18 2.53 4.15
CA LYS A 23 6.21 3.57 3.89
C LYS A 23 7.62 3.05 4.18
N LYS A 24 7.78 2.35 5.31
CA LYS A 24 9.07 1.75 5.69
C LYS A 24 9.47 0.63 4.74
N ASP A 25 8.52 -0.22 4.35
CA ASP A 25 8.78 -1.30 3.39
C ASP A 25 9.20 -0.78 2.01
N ALA A 26 8.51 0.26 1.52
CA ALA A 26 8.88 0.95 0.29
C ALA A 26 10.31 1.50 0.35
N TRP A 27 10.67 2.17 1.44
CA TRP A 27 12.03 2.69 1.62
C TRP A 27 13.08 1.59 1.73
N LEU A 28 12.76 0.50 2.44
CA LEU A 28 13.64 -0.66 2.55
C LEU A 28 13.86 -1.29 1.17
N ARG A 29 12.80 -1.43 0.35
CA ARG A 29 12.92 -1.93 -1.03
C ARG A 29 13.79 -1.06 -1.91
N LEU A 30 13.70 0.27 -1.79
CA LEU A 30 14.54 1.21 -2.56
C LEU A 30 16.01 1.13 -2.14
N THR A 31 16.27 1.06 -0.83
CA THR A 31 17.64 1.11 -0.28
C THR A 31 18.33 -0.25 -0.21
N THR A 32 17.55 -1.33 -0.12
CA THR A 32 18.03 -2.71 0.01
C THR A 32 17.87 -3.50 -1.30
N CYS A 33 17.50 -2.84 -2.41
CA CYS A 33 17.41 -3.49 -3.71
C CYS A 33 18.79 -4.03 -4.11
N LYS A 34 18.96 -5.36 -4.03
CA LYS A 34 20.23 -6.06 -4.21
C LYS A 34 20.86 -5.85 -5.60
N ASN A 35 20.06 -5.40 -6.58
CA ASN A 35 20.47 -5.30 -7.97
C ASN A 35 20.68 -3.84 -8.44
N ASN A 36 20.14 -2.84 -7.73
CA ASN A 36 20.38 -1.42 -8.00
C ASN A 36 19.82 -0.56 -6.84
N PRO A 37 20.53 -0.42 -5.71
CA PRO A 37 20.06 0.43 -4.63
C PRO A 37 20.07 1.88 -5.14
N LEU A 38 18.89 2.50 -5.18
CA LEU A 38 18.80 3.94 -5.44
C LEU A 38 19.60 4.66 -4.35
N SER A 39 20.43 5.63 -4.74
CA SER A 39 21.16 6.44 -3.76
C SER A 39 20.15 7.21 -2.90
N GLU A 40 20.54 7.62 -1.68
CA GLU A 40 19.66 8.47 -0.87
C GLU A 40 19.24 9.74 -1.62
N GLU A 41 20.10 10.32 -2.46
CA GLU A 41 19.74 11.49 -3.27
C GLU A 41 18.67 11.17 -4.31
N GLN A 42 18.75 10.00 -4.97
CA GLN A 42 17.73 9.57 -5.92
C GLN A 42 16.42 9.24 -5.21
N ALA A 43 16.49 8.60 -4.04
CA ALA A 43 15.33 8.31 -3.19
C ALA A 43 14.67 9.57 -2.62
N ARG A 44 15.45 10.63 -2.38
CA ARG A 44 14.99 11.97 -1.97
C ARG A 44 14.54 12.82 -3.16
N GLY A 45 14.95 12.48 -4.37
CA GLY A 45 14.57 13.11 -5.63
C GLY A 45 13.16 12.73 -6.08
N ILE A 46 12.82 13.15 -7.30
CA ILE A 46 11.60 12.71 -7.98
C ILE A 46 12.02 11.67 -9.01
N HIS A 47 11.73 10.40 -8.73
CA HIS A 47 12.00 9.28 -9.62
C HIS A 47 10.69 8.55 -9.95
N PRO A 48 10.43 8.21 -11.23
CA PRO A 48 9.22 7.49 -11.61
C PRO A 48 9.11 6.13 -10.91
N ASP A 49 10.22 5.44 -10.67
CA ASP A 49 10.22 4.14 -9.97
C ASP A 49 9.67 4.24 -8.53
N ILE A 50 9.94 5.36 -7.85
CA ILE A 50 9.44 5.61 -6.49
C ILE A 50 7.94 5.89 -6.55
N GLU A 51 7.51 6.71 -7.51
CA GLU A 51 6.11 7.05 -7.71
C GLU A 51 5.26 5.83 -8.05
N GLU A 52 5.72 5.00 -8.98
CA GLU A 52 5.06 3.75 -9.38
C GLU A 52 4.97 2.78 -8.19
N LEU A 53 6.05 2.63 -7.42
CA LEU A 53 6.07 1.77 -6.25
C LEU A 53 5.09 2.24 -5.16
N LEU A 54 5.06 3.55 -4.88
CA LEU A 54 4.09 4.13 -3.92
C LEU A 54 2.65 3.99 -4.43
N THR A 55 2.40 4.25 -5.71
CA THR A 55 1.07 4.15 -6.33
C THR A 55 0.56 2.72 -6.33
N SER A 56 1.40 1.74 -6.68
CA SER A 56 1.07 0.31 -6.61
C SER A 56 0.74 -0.12 -5.18
N ASN A 57 1.50 0.37 -4.20
CA ASN A 57 1.24 0.14 -2.79
C ASN A 57 -0.11 0.73 -2.34
N VAL A 58 -0.42 1.97 -2.73
CA VAL A 58 -1.72 2.62 -2.44
C VAL A 58 -2.84 1.80 -3.04
N ASN A 59 -2.74 1.45 -4.33
CA ASN A 59 -3.75 0.66 -5.02
C ASN A 59 -3.94 -0.71 -4.34
N ARG A 60 -2.86 -1.40 -3.96
CA ARG A 60 -2.92 -2.68 -3.23
C ARG A 60 -3.64 -2.55 -1.89
N TYR A 61 -3.37 -1.47 -1.15
CA TYR A 61 -4.02 -1.19 0.13
C TYR A 61 -5.53 -0.99 -0.03
N TYR A 62 -5.96 -0.17 -1.00
CA TYR A 62 -7.37 0.07 -1.29
C TYR A 62 -8.07 -1.15 -1.90
N LYS A 63 -7.40 -1.90 -2.79
CA LYS A 63 -7.94 -3.14 -3.37
C LYS A 63 -8.24 -4.17 -2.28
N SER A 64 -7.31 -4.35 -1.32
CA SER A 64 -7.54 -5.26 -0.18
C SER A 64 -8.73 -4.82 0.68
N LYS A 65 -8.89 -3.51 0.95
CA LYS A 65 -10.03 -2.96 1.68
C LYS A 65 -11.37 -3.13 0.94
N ASN A 66 -11.40 -2.92 -0.37
CA ASN A 66 -12.62 -3.12 -1.16
C ASN A 66 -13.01 -4.61 -1.27
N CYS A 67 -12.04 -5.52 -1.38
CA CYS A 67 -12.33 -6.96 -1.39
C CYS A 67 -12.86 -7.49 -0.04
N GLN A 68 -12.55 -6.85 1.08
CA GLN A 68 -13.11 -7.22 2.39
C GLN A 68 -14.59 -6.84 2.52
N LYS A 69 -15.05 -5.75 1.89
CA LYS A 69 -16.46 -5.33 1.94
C LYS A 69 -17.38 -6.29 1.18
N ILE A 70 -16.94 -6.80 0.02
CA ILE A 70 -17.74 -7.71 -0.81
C ILE A 70 -17.95 -9.07 -0.13
N LYS A 71 -17.08 -9.47 0.82
CA LYS A 71 -17.19 -10.76 1.52
C LYS A 71 -18.22 -10.77 2.67
N ILE A 72 -18.70 -9.61 3.12
CA ILE A 72 -19.69 -9.51 4.22
C ILE A 72 -21.13 -9.46 3.67
N GLU A 73 -21.32 -9.21 2.38
CA GLU A 73 -22.65 -9.11 1.76
C GLU A 73 -23.16 -10.44 1.17
N VAL A 74 -22.40 -11.54 1.25
CA VAL A 74 -22.82 -12.86 0.71
C VAL A 74 -23.37 -13.80 1.80
N ASN A 75 -23.21 -13.46 3.08
CA ASN A 75 -23.61 -14.31 4.21
C ASN A 75 -24.75 -13.72 5.06
N THR A 76 -25.51 -12.75 4.55
CA THR A 76 -26.71 -12.24 5.24
C THR A 76 -27.87 -12.00 4.27
N THR A 77 -28.11 -12.94 3.36
CA THR A 77 -29.43 -13.06 2.70
C THR A 77 -29.69 -14.51 2.34
N SER A 78 -30.34 -15.23 3.24
CA SER A 78 -31.62 -15.88 2.95
C SER A 78 -32.11 -16.50 4.25
N ASP A 79 -32.92 -15.73 4.94
CA ASP A 79 -33.76 -16.15 6.06
C ASP A 79 -34.47 -17.47 5.77
N GLY A 80 -34.61 -18.25 6.84
CA GLY A 80 -35.26 -19.55 6.82
C GLY A 80 -36.71 -19.46 6.37
N SER A 81 -37.09 -20.43 5.53
CA SER A 81 -38.46 -20.92 5.48
C SER A 81 -38.43 -22.36 5.96
N SER A 82 -38.56 -22.53 7.28
CA SER A 82 -39.14 -23.72 7.86
C SER A 82 -40.63 -23.65 7.55
N SER A 83 -41.09 -24.55 6.68
CA SER A 83 -42.51 -24.90 6.58
C SER A 83 -42.65 -26.32 7.09
N ASP A 84 -43.09 -26.44 8.35
CA ASP A 84 -43.81 -27.60 8.84
C ASP A 84 -45.13 -27.73 8.08
N CYS A 85 -45.34 -28.90 7.45
CA CYS A 85 -46.57 -29.71 7.38
C CYS A 85 -46.43 -30.80 6.31
#